data_AF-A0A850Z261-F1
#
_entry.id   AF-A0A850Z261-F1
#
_cell.length_a   1.000
_cell.length_b   1.000
_cell.length_c   1.000
_cell.angle_alpha   90.00
_cell.angle_beta   90.00
_cell.angle_gamma   90.00
#
_symmetry.space_group_name_H-M   'P 1'
#
loop_
_entity.id
_entity.type
_entity.pdbx_description
1 polymer ?
#
loop_
_entity_poly.entity_id
_entity_poly.type
_entity_poly.pdbx_seq_one_letter_code
_entity_poly.pdbx_strand_id
1 'polypeptide(L)'
;VRGYLPGGEEMKGNLMDTSAEQDLIRELIQKKQNLLLELRNYEENAKAESNTQLKEADGQRGVIPANTQLQTTLSVNLGSDSQSAHVELCISTTNDTIIRAVLIFAEGIFEGESHVVHPSLQNLSGCVRVPLTPPKDVPVDLHIKAFVGYRNSTQFHVFELTRQLPRFSMYALSSPDSATEPLSFVNCTMNERPQRIVMWLNQSFLLPEDAEFQSAPFQVCFTSLRNAGQLCIKIKPGGEISVNTDDIDLAGDIIQSMATFLAIEDLQVEADFPAYFEELRKVLVKVDEHHAVNQRLTADMAEHSNLIRSMLVQAEDARLLGDMKNMKIRYSELYDLNRDLINQYKIRCNNHTELLNNLKAVNQAIQRAGRLRVGKPKTQVISACRDAIRSNNFNTLFRIMRVGTASS
;
A
#
# COMPACT_ATOMS: atom_id res chain seq x y z
N VAL A 1 -24.07 3.22 27.10
CA VAL A 1 -23.64 4.37 26.27
C VAL A 1 -24.38 5.59 26.79
N ARG A 2 -23.69 6.55 27.42
CA ARG A 2 -24.30 7.84 27.79
C ARG A 2 -24.40 8.67 26.51
N GLY A 3 -25.61 8.85 26.01
CA GLY A 3 -25.87 9.76 24.88
C GLY A 3 -26.04 11.18 25.42
N TYR A 4 -25.26 12.12 24.91
CA TYR A 4 -25.46 13.55 25.17
C TYR A 4 -26.41 14.09 24.09
N LEU A 5 -27.47 14.76 24.51
CA LEU A 5 -28.35 15.51 23.62
C LEU A 5 -27.73 16.89 23.33
N PRO A 6 -27.84 17.41 22.10
CA PRO A 6 -27.44 18.79 21.82
C PRO A 6 -28.28 19.74 22.69
N GLY A 7 -27.64 20.71 23.34
CA GLY A 7 -28.29 21.66 24.24
C GLY A 7 -29.41 22.43 23.54
N GLY A 8 -30.55 22.59 24.21
CA GLY A 8 -31.71 23.32 23.68
C GLY A 8 -31.39 24.78 23.36
N GLU A 9 -32.20 25.41 22.51
CA GLU A 9 -31.93 26.75 21.97
C GLU A 9 -31.81 27.85 23.05
N GLU A 10 -32.40 27.65 24.23
CA GLU A 10 -32.27 28.56 25.38
C GLU A 10 -30.92 28.45 26.10
N MET A 11 -30.16 27.37 25.88
CA MET A 11 -28.81 27.16 26.42
C MET A 11 -27.69 27.65 25.48
N LYS A 12 -28.02 28.00 24.23
CA LYS A 12 -27.06 28.46 23.20
C LYS A 12 -26.36 29.76 23.57
N GLY A 13 -26.98 30.63 24.37
CA GLY A 13 -26.46 31.98 24.61
C GLY A 13 -25.42 32.15 25.71
N ASN A 14 -25.31 31.23 26.68
CA ASN A 14 -24.54 31.51 27.91
C ASN A 14 -23.50 30.46 28.31
N LEU A 15 -23.43 29.30 27.64
CA LEU A 15 -22.54 28.21 28.05
C LEU A 15 -21.56 27.72 26.98
N MET A 16 -21.68 28.15 25.72
CA MET A 16 -20.87 27.63 24.61
C MET A 16 -20.06 28.64 23.79
N ASP A 17 -20.09 29.95 24.07
CA ASP A 17 -19.33 30.92 23.25
C ASP A 17 -18.19 31.64 23.99
N THR A 18 -18.27 31.88 25.30
CA THR A 18 -17.22 32.67 25.97
C THR A 18 -15.86 31.97 26.02
N SER A 19 -15.80 30.63 26.11
CA SER A 19 -14.53 29.90 26.09
C SER A 19 -13.92 29.85 24.69
N ALA A 20 -14.72 29.57 23.66
CA ALA A 20 -14.24 29.51 22.27
C ALA A 20 -13.82 30.90 21.77
N GLU A 21 -14.57 31.94 22.14
CA GLU A 21 -14.20 33.33 21.88
C GLU A 21 -12.93 33.74 22.64
N GLN A 22 -12.79 33.35 23.91
CA GLN A 22 -11.56 33.63 24.68
C GLN A 22 -10.34 32.90 24.11
N ASP A 23 -10.49 31.65 23.66
CA ASP A 23 -9.42 30.89 23.02
C ASP A 23 -9.04 31.53 21.68
N LEU A 24 -10.02 31.96 20.87
CA LEU A 24 -9.77 32.70 19.63
C LEU A 24 -9.04 34.02 19.89
N ILE A 25 -9.47 34.79 20.90
CA ILE A 25 -8.80 36.04 21.30
C ILE A 25 -7.34 35.74 21.70
N ARG A 26 -7.10 34.67 22.45
CA ARG A 26 -5.76 34.25 22.86
C ARG A 26 -4.90 33.85 21.66
N GLU A 27 -5.44 33.09 20.72
CA GLU A 27 -4.76 32.72 19.47
C GLU A 27 -4.40 33.95 18.63
N LEU A 28 -5.32 34.92 18.49
CA LEU A 28 -5.08 36.16 17.77
C LEU A 28 -4.01 37.02 18.44
N ILE A 29 -4.00 37.09 19.77
CA ILE A 29 -2.93 37.78 20.52
C ILE A 29 -1.59 37.09 20.31
N GLN A 30 -1.54 35.76 20.34
CA GLN A 30 -0.33 35.00 20.06
C GLN A 30 0.16 35.23 18.63
N LYS A 31 -0.75 35.22 17.65
CA LYS A 31 -0.43 35.50 16.24
C LYS A 31 0.12 36.92 16.06
N LYS A 32 -0.50 37.92 16.70
CA LYS A 32 0.00 39.30 16.73
C LYS A 32 1.41 39.37 17.31
N GLN A 33 1.67 38.68 18.43
CA GLN A 33 2.99 38.66 19.05
C GLN A 33 4.04 38.00 18.13
N ASN A 34 3.69 36.90 17.46
CA ASN A 34 4.58 36.23 16.50
C ASN A 34 4.92 37.15 15.31
N LEU A 35 3.93 37.86 14.75
CA LEU A 35 4.15 38.81 13.65
C LEU A 35 5.01 40.01 14.06
N LEU A 36 4.86 40.51 15.30
CA LEU A 36 5.73 41.57 15.83
C LEU A 36 7.18 41.10 15.99
N LEU A 37 7.39 39.84 16.38
CA LEU A 37 8.73 39.25 16.44
C LEU A 37 9.33 39.09 15.04
N GLU A 38 8.55 38.65 14.06
CA GLU A 38 8.97 38.52 12.67
C GLU A 38 9.39 39.87 12.07
N LEU A 39 8.61 40.93 12.32
CA LEU A 39 8.95 42.30 11.91
C LEU A 39 10.26 42.77 12.55
N ARG A 40 10.45 42.53 13.85
CA ARG A 40 11.72 42.86 14.53
C ARG A 40 12.90 42.13 13.89
N ASN A 41 12.74 40.86 13.52
CA ASN A 41 13.78 40.10 12.84
C ASN A 41 14.14 40.71 11.47
N TYR A 42 13.14 41.13 10.68
CA TYR A 42 13.40 41.81 9.41
C TYR A 42 14.13 43.15 9.58
N GLU A 43 13.75 43.95 10.57
CA GLU A 43 14.42 45.22 10.87
C GLU A 43 15.87 45.02 11.34
N GLU A 44 16.15 43.98 12.13
CA GLU A 44 17.50 43.66 12.60
C GLU A 44 18.39 43.17 11.46
N ASN A 45 17.85 42.31 10.58
CA ASN A 45 18.57 41.83 9.38
C ASN A 45 18.91 42.97 8.41
N ALA A 46 17.98 43.91 8.17
CA ALA A 46 18.24 45.07 7.30
C ALA A 46 19.35 46.00 7.86
N LYS A 47 19.46 46.10 9.19
CA LYS A 47 20.55 46.85 9.86
C LYS A 47 21.89 46.11 9.81
N ALA A 48 21.87 44.79 9.77
CA ALA A 48 23.08 43.96 9.65
C ALA A 48 23.66 44.02 8.21
N GLU A 49 22.81 44.03 7.18
CA GLU A 49 23.24 44.14 5.77
C GLU A 49 23.98 45.47 5.47
N SER A 50 23.70 46.54 6.21
CA SER A 50 24.43 47.82 6.04
C SER A 50 25.83 47.82 6.65
N ASN A 51 26.16 46.85 7.52
CA ASN A 51 27.47 46.69 8.16
C ASN A 51 28.21 45.51 7.53
N THR A 52 28.94 45.75 6.45
CA THR A 52 29.68 44.79 5.60
C THR A 52 30.91 44.13 6.25
N GLN A 53 30.92 43.93 7.57
CA GLN A 53 31.95 43.14 8.26
C GLN A 53 31.31 41.92 8.93
N LEU A 54 31.30 40.80 8.21
CA LEU A 54 31.03 39.47 8.75
C LEU A 54 32.02 39.20 9.90
N LYS A 55 31.57 39.40 11.15
CA LYS A 55 32.37 39.05 12.33
C LYS A 55 32.31 37.54 12.51
N GLU A 56 33.39 36.91 12.99
CA GLU A 56 33.43 35.48 13.34
C GLU A 56 32.28 35.04 14.29
N ALA A 57 31.69 35.99 15.01
CA ALA A 57 30.50 35.79 15.84
C ALA A 57 29.21 35.45 15.06
N ASP A 58 29.10 35.81 13.78
CA ASP A 58 27.92 35.49 12.94
C ASP A 58 27.84 34.00 12.59
N GLY A 59 28.99 33.31 12.53
CA GLY A 59 29.03 31.86 12.29
C GLY A 59 28.48 31.04 13.44
N GLN A 60 28.51 31.56 14.68
CA GLN A 60 27.87 30.92 15.84
C GLN A 60 26.37 31.22 15.94
N ARG A 61 25.92 32.36 15.38
CA ARG A 61 24.52 32.79 15.33
C ARG A 61 23.72 32.17 14.18
N GLY A 62 24.35 31.38 13.32
CA GLY A 62 23.67 30.62 12.27
C GLY A 62 23.24 31.44 11.05
N VAL A 63 23.84 32.62 10.85
CA VAL A 63 23.59 33.44 9.66
C VAL A 63 24.06 32.68 8.43
N ILE A 64 23.20 32.52 7.42
CA ILE A 64 23.53 31.89 6.13
C ILE A 64 23.37 32.89 4.98
N PRO A 65 24.02 32.68 3.83
CA PRO A 65 23.79 33.49 2.64
C PRO A 65 22.33 33.46 2.20
N ALA A 66 21.74 34.62 1.88
CA ALA A 66 20.34 34.74 1.48
C ALA A 66 20.00 34.00 0.16
N ASN A 67 21.00 33.72 -0.68
CA ASN A 67 20.87 32.95 -1.92
C ASN A 67 21.02 31.43 -1.73
N THR A 68 21.07 30.95 -0.48
CA THR A 68 21.08 29.50 -0.19
C THR A 68 19.78 28.89 -0.65
N GLN A 69 19.84 27.88 -1.51
CA GLN A 69 18.67 27.13 -1.98
C GLN A 69 18.87 25.64 -1.69
N LEU A 70 17.75 24.97 -1.42
CA LEU A 70 17.69 23.52 -1.28
C LEU A 70 17.32 22.90 -2.63
N GLN A 71 18.21 22.08 -3.17
CA GLN A 71 17.97 21.28 -4.36
C GLN A 71 17.68 19.84 -3.95
N THR A 72 16.76 19.20 -4.65
CA THR A 72 16.43 17.80 -4.38
C THR A 72 16.26 17.04 -5.68
N THR A 73 16.82 15.84 -5.75
CA THR A 73 16.67 14.94 -6.88
C THR A 73 16.24 13.56 -6.39
N LEU A 74 15.38 12.90 -7.16
CA LEU A 74 14.96 11.52 -6.94
C LEU A 74 15.60 10.67 -8.02
N SER A 75 16.28 9.60 -7.62
CA SER A 75 16.88 8.64 -8.54
C SER A 75 16.69 7.22 -8.01
N VAL A 76 16.88 6.24 -8.88
CA VAL A 76 16.84 4.83 -8.49
C VAL A 76 18.27 4.33 -8.26
N ASN A 77 18.49 3.66 -7.14
CA ASN A 77 19.76 3.02 -6.81
C ASN A 77 19.54 1.49 -6.74
N LEU A 78 20.29 0.73 -7.55
CA LEU A 78 20.20 -0.73 -7.61
C LEU A 78 20.81 -1.42 -6.37
N GLY A 79 21.40 -0.65 -5.46
CA GLY A 79 21.99 -1.15 -4.24
C GLY A 79 23.45 -1.57 -4.41
N SER A 80 24.03 -2.02 -3.31
CA SER A 80 25.37 -2.60 -3.23
C SER A 80 25.34 -3.77 -2.26
N ASP A 81 26.44 -4.48 -2.05
CA ASP A 81 26.49 -5.64 -1.14
C ASP A 81 25.99 -5.34 0.29
N SER A 82 26.02 -4.07 0.72
CA SER A 82 25.58 -3.62 2.05
C SER A 82 24.21 -2.96 2.11
N GLN A 83 23.59 -2.63 0.96
CA GLN A 83 22.32 -1.92 0.89
C GLN A 83 21.43 -2.47 -0.21
N SER A 84 20.19 -2.80 0.15
CA SER A 84 19.18 -3.21 -0.82
C SER A 84 18.88 -2.10 -1.82
N ALA A 85 18.38 -2.50 -3.00
CA ALA A 85 17.90 -1.59 -4.02
C ALA A 85 16.79 -0.68 -3.46
N HIS A 86 16.85 0.62 -3.76
CA HIS A 86 15.96 1.64 -3.18
C HIS A 86 15.82 2.86 -4.09
N VAL A 87 14.82 3.70 -3.83
CA VAL A 87 14.76 5.04 -4.40
C VAL A 87 15.60 5.97 -3.53
N GLU A 88 16.56 6.67 -4.12
CA GLU A 88 17.42 7.62 -3.43
C GLU A 88 16.85 9.04 -3.57
N LEU A 89 16.56 9.66 -2.43
CA LEU A 89 16.29 11.09 -2.35
C LEU A 89 17.58 11.82 -1.97
N CYS A 90 18.15 12.54 -2.93
CA CYS A 90 19.30 13.40 -2.70
C CYS A 90 18.81 14.82 -2.37
N ILE A 91 19.32 15.39 -1.29
CA ILE A 91 19.01 16.73 -0.82
C ILE A 91 20.33 17.48 -0.70
N SER A 92 20.50 18.55 -1.45
CA SER A 92 21.73 19.34 -1.49
C SER A 92 21.48 20.84 -1.33
N THR A 93 22.48 21.56 -0.86
CA THR A 93 22.51 23.02 -0.80
C THR A 93 23.32 23.58 -1.96
N THR A 94 23.02 24.81 -2.39
CA THR A 94 23.69 25.45 -3.55
C THR A 94 25.05 26.08 -3.23
N ASN A 95 25.46 26.10 -1.96
CA ASN A 95 26.68 26.78 -1.49
C ASN A 95 27.36 25.97 -0.37
N ASP A 96 28.36 26.55 0.30
CA ASP A 96 29.16 25.90 1.35
C ASP A 96 28.41 25.65 2.69
N THR A 97 27.09 25.83 2.72
CA THR A 97 26.30 25.45 3.89
C THR A 97 26.21 23.93 4.03
N ILE A 98 25.96 23.47 5.26
CA ILE A 98 25.79 22.05 5.57
C ILE A 98 24.34 21.75 5.90
N ILE A 99 23.96 20.49 5.69
CA ILE A 99 22.68 19.96 6.15
C ILE A 99 22.92 19.21 7.46
N ARG A 100 22.44 19.80 8.56
CA ARG A 100 22.62 19.26 9.92
C ARG A 100 21.72 18.06 10.20
N ALA A 101 20.48 18.14 9.72
CA ALA A 101 19.44 17.13 9.88
C ALA A 101 18.40 17.31 8.79
N VAL A 102 17.69 16.23 8.46
CA VAL A 102 16.53 16.24 7.58
C VAL A 102 15.40 15.47 8.26
N LEU A 103 14.23 16.09 8.39
CA LEU A 103 12.99 15.39 8.71
C LEU A 103 12.15 15.26 7.45
N ILE A 104 11.70 14.03 7.15
CA ILE A 104 10.82 13.76 6.02
C ILE A 104 9.52 13.21 6.58
N PHE A 105 8.41 13.88 6.29
CA PHE A 105 7.07 13.41 6.62
C PHE A 105 6.44 12.81 5.37
N ALA A 106 5.91 11.59 5.50
CA ALA A 106 5.24 10.89 4.42
C ALA A 106 4.30 9.82 5.00
N GLU A 107 3.11 9.67 4.41
CA GLU A 107 2.15 8.66 4.83
C GLU A 107 2.49 7.29 4.21
N GLY A 108 2.60 6.26 5.04
CA GLY A 108 2.66 4.86 4.59
C GLY A 108 3.98 4.41 3.97
N ILE A 109 5.03 5.23 3.99
CA ILE A 109 6.40 4.84 3.57
C ILE A 109 7.27 4.47 4.77
N PHE A 110 7.11 5.16 5.91
CA PHE A 110 7.95 4.98 7.09
C PHE A 110 7.22 4.21 8.20
N GLU A 111 7.98 3.68 9.15
CA GLU A 111 7.45 3.17 10.42
C GLU A 111 7.06 4.35 11.32
N GLY A 112 5.87 4.91 11.08
CA GLY A 112 5.37 6.12 11.74
C GLY A 112 5.04 7.22 10.73
N GLU A 113 4.99 8.47 11.19
CA GLU A 113 4.67 9.63 10.35
C GLU A 113 5.87 10.30 9.69
N SER A 114 7.08 10.08 10.24
CA SER A 114 8.29 10.76 9.79
C SER A 114 9.54 9.89 9.89
N HIS A 115 10.52 10.25 9.09
CA HIS A 115 11.87 9.70 9.13
C HIS A 115 12.88 10.82 9.31
N VAL A 116 13.77 10.65 10.28
CA VAL A 116 14.78 11.66 10.63
C VAL A 116 16.17 11.14 10.26
N VAL A 117 16.83 11.87 9.37
CA VAL A 117 18.22 11.63 9.01
C VAL A 117 19.08 12.68 9.70
N HIS A 118 19.99 12.22 10.55
CA HIS A 118 20.85 13.08 11.34
C HIS A 118 22.31 12.60 11.23
N PRO A 119 23.07 13.13 10.25
CA PRO A 119 24.47 12.79 10.06
C PRO A 119 25.31 13.06 11.33
N SER A 120 26.32 12.21 11.55
CA SER A 120 27.33 12.46 12.60
C SER A 120 28.16 13.70 12.24
N LEU A 121 28.79 14.32 13.24
CA LEU A 121 29.57 15.55 13.04
C LEU A 121 30.70 15.38 12.00
N GLN A 122 31.25 14.17 11.87
CA GLN A 122 32.30 13.84 10.91
C GLN A 122 31.77 13.71 9.47
N ASN A 123 30.49 13.35 9.32
CA ASN A 123 29.84 13.10 8.02
C ASN A 123 28.97 14.29 7.57
N LEU A 124 29.14 15.47 8.19
CA LEU A 124 28.41 16.69 7.82
C LEU A 124 28.88 17.22 6.47
N SER A 125 27.90 17.34 5.57
CA SER A 125 28.06 17.68 4.16
C SER A 125 26.93 18.63 3.75
N GLY A 126 27.14 19.40 2.68
CA GLY A 126 26.08 20.16 2.01
C GLY A 126 25.08 19.28 1.25
N CYS A 127 25.29 17.97 1.23
CA CYS A 127 24.46 16.97 0.55
C CYS A 127 24.19 15.76 1.47
N VAL A 128 22.93 15.35 1.54
CA VAL A 128 22.43 14.17 2.27
C VAL A 128 21.62 13.31 1.32
N ARG A 129 21.84 11.98 1.37
CA ARG A 129 21.11 10.99 0.58
C ARG A 129 20.28 10.11 1.50
N VAL A 130 19.00 9.97 1.18
CA VAL A 130 18.04 9.21 2.00
C VAL A 130 17.46 8.07 1.16
N PRO A 131 17.63 6.80 1.58
CA PRO A 131 17.01 5.67 0.92
C PRO A 131 15.51 5.60 1.27
N LEU A 132 14.68 5.43 0.25
CA LEU A 132 13.23 5.29 0.34
C LEU A 132 12.80 3.95 -0.27
N THR A 133 11.97 3.19 0.45
CA THR A 133 11.45 1.89 0.01
C THR A 133 9.92 1.79 0.19
N PRO A 134 9.13 2.55 -0.60
CA PRO A 134 7.67 2.49 -0.51
C PRO A 134 7.12 1.06 -0.67
N PRO A 135 6.25 0.60 0.25
CA PRO A 135 5.75 -0.77 0.23
C PRO A 135 4.69 -1.03 -0.84
N LYS A 136 4.08 0.02 -1.40
CA LYS A 136 2.99 -0.06 -2.39
C LYS A 136 3.18 0.94 -3.52
N ASP A 137 2.55 0.69 -4.66
CA ASP A 137 2.58 1.55 -5.84
C ASP A 137 1.49 2.61 -5.80
N VAL A 138 1.71 3.61 -4.95
CA VAL A 138 0.81 4.75 -4.73
C VAL A 138 1.67 6.02 -4.76
N PRO A 139 1.24 7.10 -5.43
CA PRO A 139 1.96 8.36 -5.34
C PRO A 139 1.93 8.88 -3.91
N VAL A 140 3.06 9.37 -3.41
CA VAL A 140 3.18 9.87 -2.03
C VAL A 140 3.87 11.22 -2.02
N ASP A 141 3.32 12.17 -1.27
CA ASP A 141 3.93 13.46 -1.07
C ASP A 141 4.91 13.40 0.11
N LEU A 142 6.15 13.80 -0.15
CA LEU A 142 7.24 13.89 0.82
C LEU A 142 7.38 15.35 1.26
N HIS A 143 7.04 15.65 2.51
CA HIS A 143 7.28 16.95 3.11
C HIS A 143 8.62 16.96 3.83
N ILE A 144 9.58 17.68 3.27
CA ILE A 144 10.98 17.68 3.68
C ILE A 144 11.23 18.96 4.48
N LYS A 145 11.78 18.80 5.69
CA LYS A 145 12.30 19.89 6.53
C LYS A 145 13.80 19.69 6.72
N ALA A 146 14.61 20.46 6.00
CA ALA A 146 16.06 20.38 6.05
C ALA A 146 16.64 21.48 6.93
N PHE A 147 17.54 21.13 7.84
CA PHE A 147 18.15 22.05 8.81
C PHE A 147 19.50 22.48 8.24
N VAL A 148 19.58 23.72 7.76
CA VAL A 148 20.73 24.25 7.01
C VAL A 148 21.48 25.28 7.84
N GLY A 149 22.81 25.22 7.82
CA GLY A 149 23.68 26.17 8.53
C GLY A 149 25.16 25.86 8.38
N TYR A 150 25.96 26.26 9.37
CA TYR A 150 27.39 25.96 9.44
C TYR A 150 27.70 24.95 10.57
N ARG A 151 28.86 24.27 10.49
CA ARG A 151 29.21 23.15 11.40
C ARG A 151 29.16 23.50 12.89
N ASN A 152 29.57 24.71 13.26
CA ASN A 152 29.66 25.16 14.66
C ASN A 152 28.47 26.04 15.08
N SER A 153 27.42 26.09 14.27
CA SER A 153 26.25 26.90 14.59
C SER A 153 25.40 26.26 15.68
N THR A 154 24.79 27.10 16.52
CA THR A 154 23.78 26.69 17.50
C THR A 154 22.36 26.81 16.96
N GLN A 155 22.15 27.65 15.93
CA GLN A 155 20.87 27.89 15.28
C GLN A 155 20.96 27.51 13.80
N PHE A 156 19.90 26.92 13.26
CA PHE A 156 19.85 26.47 11.86
C PHE A 156 18.57 27.00 11.22
N HIS A 157 18.65 27.31 9.93
CA HIS A 157 17.48 27.64 9.14
C HIS A 157 16.76 26.35 8.73
N VAL A 158 15.44 26.32 8.88
CA VAL A 158 14.62 25.18 8.44
C VAL A 158 14.06 25.50 7.07
N PHE A 159 14.56 24.82 6.05
CA PHE A 159 14.02 24.88 4.69
C PHE A 159 12.93 23.83 4.54
N GLU A 160 11.75 24.26 4.12
CA GLU A 160 10.61 23.39 3.87
C GLU A 160 10.41 23.22 2.35
N LEU A 161 10.29 21.98 1.90
CA LEU A 161 10.06 21.64 0.50
C LEU A 161 9.10 20.45 0.44
N THR A 162 8.23 20.42 -0.58
CA THR A 162 7.41 19.24 -0.87
C THR A 162 7.85 18.62 -2.19
N ARG A 163 8.04 17.30 -2.21
CA ARG A 163 8.33 16.52 -3.42
C ARG A 163 7.39 15.34 -3.51
N GLN A 164 6.82 15.11 -4.69
CA GLN A 164 5.96 13.97 -4.93
C GLN A 164 6.79 12.79 -5.47
N LEU A 165 6.61 11.64 -4.86
CA LEU A 165 7.10 10.37 -5.36
C LEU A 165 6.07 9.78 -6.33
N PRO A 166 6.45 9.45 -7.58
CA PRO A 166 5.53 8.85 -8.54
C PRO A 166 5.01 7.48 -8.10
N ARG A 167 3.86 7.09 -8.66
CA ARG A 167 3.17 5.83 -8.31
C ARG A 167 4.08 4.60 -8.45
N PHE A 168 4.82 4.50 -9.54
CA PHE A 168 5.68 3.36 -9.86
C PHE A 168 7.16 3.71 -9.65
N SER A 169 7.49 4.33 -8.51
CA SER A 169 8.86 4.75 -8.20
C SER A 169 9.83 3.58 -7.98
N MET A 170 9.33 2.39 -7.65
CA MET A 170 10.14 1.22 -7.31
C MET A 170 10.53 0.36 -8.54
N TYR A 171 10.45 0.92 -9.74
CA TYR A 171 10.73 0.22 -11.00
C TYR A 171 11.82 0.96 -11.76
N ALA A 172 13.02 0.37 -11.81
CA ALA A 172 14.17 0.94 -12.51
C ALA A 172 14.11 0.59 -13.99
N LEU A 173 14.35 1.57 -14.87
CA LEU A 173 14.47 1.31 -16.30
C LEU A 173 15.63 0.34 -16.57
N SER A 174 15.36 -0.75 -17.28
CA SER A 174 16.34 -1.78 -17.66
C SER A 174 16.43 -1.91 -19.18
N SER A 175 17.56 -2.42 -19.67
CA SER A 175 17.71 -2.68 -21.11
C SER A 175 16.86 -3.90 -21.51
N PRO A 176 16.19 -3.87 -22.68
CA PRO A 176 15.32 -4.96 -23.12
C PRO A 176 16.01 -6.32 -23.25
N ASP A 177 17.31 -6.32 -23.53
CA ASP A 177 18.11 -7.50 -23.80
C ASP A 177 18.67 -8.16 -22.53
N SER A 178 18.49 -7.55 -21.36
CA SER A 178 19.17 -7.99 -20.13
C SER A 178 18.40 -9.04 -19.32
N ALA A 179 17.13 -9.29 -19.61
CA ALA A 179 16.28 -10.13 -18.77
C ALA A 179 15.40 -11.10 -19.56
N THR A 180 15.10 -12.25 -18.95
CA THR A 180 14.11 -13.21 -19.45
C THR A 180 12.73 -12.56 -19.45
N GLU A 181 12.08 -12.49 -20.62
CA GLU A 181 10.74 -11.94 -20.73
C GLU A 181 9.73 -12.77 -19.91
N PRO A 182 8.89 -12.14 -19.07
CA PRO A 182 7.81 -12.81 -18.37
C PRO A 182 6.90 -13.58 -19.34
N LEU A 183 6.53 -14.81 -18.97
CA LEU A 183 5.57 -15.61 -19.74
C LEU A 183 4.15 -15.04 -19.65
N SER A 184 3.86 -14.33 -18.55
CA SER A 184 2.56 -13.74 -18.30
C SER A 184 2.40 -12.40 -18.99
N PHE A 185 1.20 -12.12 -19.51
CA PHE A 185 0.92 -10.90 -20.25
C PHE A 185 -0.52 -10.42 -20.11
N VAL A 186 -0.72 -9.15 -20.40
CA VAL A 186 -2.02 -8.50 -20.57
C VAL A 186 -1.98 -7.67 -21.85
N ASN A 187 -2.83 -8.00 -22.80
CA ASN A 187 -3.01 -7.27 -24.04
C ASN A 187 -4.32 -6.48 -24.00
N CYS A 188 -4.25 -5.23 -24.47
CA CYS A 188 -5.42 -4.40 -24.67
C CYS A 188 -5.23 -3.51 -25.90
N THR A 189 -6.32 -3.03 -26.46
CA THR A 189 -6.29 -2.08 -27.57
C THR A 189 -6.78 -0.73 -27.08
N MET A 190 -5.96 0.30 -27.32
CA MET A 190 -6.27 1.67 -26.96
C MET A 190 -6.10 2.54 -28.21
N ASN A 191 -7.17 3.26 -28.58
CA ASN A 191 -7.10 4.22 -29.69
C ASN A 191 -6.57 5.57 -29.18
N GLU A 192 -5.33 5.59 -28.71
CA GLU A 192 -4.69 6.77 -28.13
C GLU A 192 -3.37 7.11 -28.82
N ARG A 193 -3.00 8.39 -28.74
CA ARG A 193 -1.75 8.87 -29.34
C ARG A 193 -0.56 8.33 -28.54
N PRO A 194 0.47 7.73 -29.20
CA PRO A 194 1.66 7.23 -28.52
C PRO A 194 2.30 8.27 -27.58
N GLN A 195 2.31 9.55 -27.96
CA GLN A 195 2.87 10.62 -27.13
C GLN A 195 2.17 10.77 -25.77
N ARG A 196 0.86 10.51 -25.67
CA ARG A 196 0.15 10.56 -24.37
C ARG A 196 0.56 9.41 -23.46
N ILE A 197 0.87 8.25 -24.03
CA ILE A 197 1.39 7.10 -23.29
C ILE A 197 2.80 7.42 -22.77
N VAL A 198 3.64 8.08 -23.58
CA VAL A 198 4.96 8.57 -23.15
C VAL A 198 4.85 9.59 -22.02
N MET A 199 3.89 10.53 -22.11
CA MET A 199 3.62 11.48 -21.02
C MET A 199 3.21 10.77 -19.73
N TRP A 200 2.35 9.74 -19.81
CA TRP A 200 1.97 8.92 -18.66
C TRP A 200 3.18 8.21 -18.05
N LEU A 201 4.06 7.64 -18.88
CA LEU A 201 5.31 7.00 -18.46
C LEU A 201 6.20 7.99 -17.66
N ASN A 202 6.47 9.17 -18.22
CA ASN A 202 7.31 10.19 -17.58
C ASN A 202 6.69 10.70 -16.26
N GLN A 203 5.37 10.74 -16.11
CA GLN A 203 4.71 11.17 -14.87
C GLN A 203 4.58 10.06 -13.82
N SER A 204 4.53 8.80 -14.24
CA SER A 204 4.20 7.68 -13.35
C SER A 204 5.43 6.91 -12.86
N PHE A 205 6.56 7.02 -13.58
CA PHE A 205 7.83 6.34 -13.28
C PHE A 205 8.96 7.33 -13.02
N LEU A 206 10.02 6.87 -12.36
CA LEU A 206 11.27 7.61 -12.22
C LEU A 206 12.23 7.21 -13.35
N LEU A 207 12.23 8.00 -14.42
CA LEU A 207 13.12 7.78 -15.57
C LEU A 207 14.41 8.60 -15.41
N PRO A 208 15.59 8.07 -15.78
CA PRO A 208 16.85 8.81 -15.69
C PRO A 208 16.86 10.09 -16.54
N GLU A 209 16.24 10.01 -17.72
CA GLU A 209 15.98 11.11 -18.64
C GLU A 209 14.54 10.97 -19.12
N ASP A 210 13.88 12.10 -19.43
CA ASP A 210 12.53 12.07 -19.99
C ASP A 210 12.52 11.25 -21.27
N ALA A 211 11.63 10.25 -21.34
CA ALA A 211 11.54 9.43 -22.52
C ALA A 211 10.96 10.25 -23.68
N GLU A 212 11.65 10.27 -24.82
CA GLU A 212 11.23 10.95 -26.05
C GLU A 212 10.99 9.96 -27.19
N PHE A 213 9.99 9.09 -27.06
CA PHE A 213 9.64 8.17 -28.14
C PHE A 213 8.82 8.89 -29.22
N GLN A 214 9.38 9.01 -30.43
CA GLN A 214 8.79 9.80 -31.53
C GLN A 214 7.56 9.13 -32.17
N SER A 215 7.52 7.79 -32.27
CA SER A 215 6.38 7.04 -32.81
C SER A 215 6.38 5.57 -32.35
N ALA A 216 5.24 4.89 -32.43
CA ALA A 216 5.15 3.43 -32.26
C ALA A 216 5.82 2.70 -33.45
N PRO A 217 6.37 1.48 -33.26
CA PRO A 217 6.43 0.72 -32.01
C PRO A 217 7.54 1.18 -31.07
N PHE A 218 7.30 1.06 -29.77
CA PHE A 218 8.35 1.19 -28.75
C PHE A 218 8.13 0.20 -27.61
N GLN A 219 9.21 -0.13 -26.92
CA GLN A 219 9.22 -1.03 -25.77
C GLN A 219 10.05 -0.41 -24.65
N VAL A 220 9.54 -0.50 -23.44
CA VAL A 220 10.25 -0.12 -22.22
C VAL A 220 10.21 -1.28 -21.23
N CYS A 221 11.36 -1.57 -20.62
CA CYS A 221 11.50 -2.64 -19.64
C CYS A 221 11.92 -2.03 -18.31
N PHE A 222 11.41 -2.60 -17.23
CA PHE A 222 11.72 -2.19 -15.87
C PHE A 222 12.01 -3.41 -14.99
N THR A 223 12.92 -3.23 -14.04
CA THR A 223 13.17 -4.18 -12.96
C THR A 223 12.62 -3.63 -11.65
N SER A 224 11.80 -4.43 -10.98
CA SER A 224 11.28 -4.12 -9.64
C SER A 224 12.40 -4.14 -8.60
N LEU A 225 12.53 -3.07 -7.83
CA LEU A 225 13.48 -2.97 -6.72
C LEU A 225 13.07 -3.82 -5.50
N ARG A 226 11.80 -4.27 -5.42
CA ARG A 226 11.28 -5.01 -4.27
C ARG A 226 11.55 -6.52 -4.35
N ASN A 227 11.41 -7.09 -5.53
CA ASN A 227 11.44 -8.54 -5.75
C ASN A 227 12.22 -8.97 -7.00
N ALA A 228 12.91 -8.03 -7.68
CA ALA A 228 13.62 -8.25 -8.94
C ALA A 228 12.74 -8.76 -10.11
N GLY A 229 11.42 -8.68 -9.98
CA GLY A 229 10.47 -9.02 -11.05
C GLY A 229 10.60 -8.06 -12.23
N GLN A 230 10.34 -8.57 -13.44
CA GLN A 230 10.40 -7.80 -14.67
C GLN A 230 9.02 -7.25 -15.05
N LEU A 231 9.03 -6.06 -15.66
CA LEU A 231 7.87 -5.42 -16.25
C LEU A 231 8.28 -4.91 -17.63
N CYS A 232 7.64 -5.39 -18.70
CA CYS A 232 7.86 -4.88 -20.04
C CYS A 232 6.54 -4.31 -20.59
N ILE A 233 6.57 -3.06 -21.04
CA ILE A 233 5.44 -2.42 -21.71
C ILE A 233 5.82 -2.25 -23.18
N LYS A 234 5.05 -2.88 -24.06
CA LYS A 234 5.26 -2.89 -25.52
C LYS A 234 4.07 -2.22 -26.20
N ILE A 235 4.34 -1.22 -27.03
CA ILE A 235 3.35 -0.54 -27.85
C ILE A 235 3.57 -0.94 -29.30
N LYS A 236 2.57 -1.56 -29.92
CA LYS A 236 2.63 -2.04 -31.31
C LYS A 236 2.03 -1.00 -32.28
N PRO A 237 2.38 -1.04 -33.58
CA PRO A 237 1.68 -0.27 -34.60
C PRO A 237 0.21 -0.70 -34.64
N GLY A 238 -0.72 0.26 -34.53
CA GLY A 238 -2.17 -0.01 -34.50
C GLY A 238 -2.85 0.20 -33.13
N GLY A 239 -2.11 0.63 -32.10
CA GLY A 239 -2.69 0.97 -30.79
C GLY A 239 -2.88 -0.22 -29.85
N GLU A 240 -2.30 -1.38 -30.17
CA GLU A 240 -2.25 -2.53 -29.26
C GLU A 240 -1.12 -2.33 -28.24
N ILE A 241 -1.46 -2.51 -26.97
CA ILE A 241 -0.56 -2.40 -25.82
C ILE A 241 -0.45 -3.76 -25.15
N SER A 242 0.78 -4.24 -25.00
CA SER A 242 1.10 -5.47 -24.27
C SER A 242 1.89 -5.12 -23.02
N VAL A 243 1.37 -5.53 -21.87
CA VAL A 243 2.03 -5.43 -20.55
C VAL A 243 2.44 -6.83 -20.13
N ASN A 244 3.74 -7.10 -20.15
CA ASN A 244 4.34 -8.37 -19.75
C ASN A 244 4.87 -8.27 -18.32
N THR A 245 4.26 -8.99 -17.39
CA THR A 245 4.71 -9.09 -16.00
C THR A 245 4.05 -10.30 -15.36
N ASP A 246 4.78 -11.00 -14.49
CA ASP A 246 4.23 -12.16 -13.75
C ASP A 246 3.37 -11.75 -12.55
N ASP A 247 3.37 -10.47 -12.18
CA ASP A 247 2.56 -9.92 -11.10
C ASP A 247 1.23 -9.36 -11.63
N ILE A 248 0.14 -10.09 -11.33
CA ILE A 248 -1.23 -9.71 -11.71
C ILE A 248 -1.70 -8.42 -11.04
N ASP A 249 -1.26 -8.11 -9.82
CA ASP A 249 -1.64 -6.88 -9.12
C ASP A 249 -0.98 -5.67 -9.80
N LEU A 250 0.31 -5.78 -10.14
CA LEU A 250 1.05 -4.75 -10.88
C LEU A 250 0.45 -4.49 -12.27
N ALA A 251 0.13 -5.55 -13.02
CA ALA A 251 -0.54 -5.42 -14.31
C ALA A 251 -1.88 -4.67 -14.17
N GLY A 252 -2.65 -4.98 -13.12
CA GLY A 252 -3.88 -4.27 -12.79
C GLY A 252 -3.65 -2.79 -12.51
N ASP A 253 -2.64 -2.46 -11.72
CA ASP A 253 -2.33 -1.06 -11.38
C ASP A 253 -1.85 -0.24 -12.57
N ILE A 254 -1.08 -0.84 -13.47
CA ILE A 254 -0.68 -0.22 -14.74
C ILE A 254 -1.89 0.06 -15.60
N ILE A 255 -2.75 -0.95 -15.84
CA ILE A 255 -3.94 -0.77 -16.68
C ILE A 255 -4.89 0.28 -16.08
N GLN A 256 -5.15 0.24 -14.77
CA GLN A 256 -6.03 1.21 -14.11
C GLN A 256 -5.46 2.63 -14.13
N SER A 257 -4.16 2.80 -13.87
CA SER A 257 -3.52 4.12 -13.87
C SER A 257 -3.47 4.71 -15.28
N MET A 258 -3.15 3.90 -16.30
CA MET A 258 -3.15 4.31 -17.69
C MET A 258 -4.56 4.69 -18.18
N ALA A 259 -5.57 3.89 -17.87
CA ALA A 259 -6.96 4.21 -18.23
C ALA A 259 -7.46 5.49 -17.53
N THR A 260 -7.11 5.69 -16.26
CA THR A 260 -7.46 6.92 -15.52
C THR A 260 -6.80 8.14 -16.15
N PHE A 261 -5.51 8.05 -16.49
CA PHE A 261 -4.76 9.14 -17.11
C PHE A 261 -5.27 9.50 -18.51
N LEU A 262 -5.63 8.50 -19.30
CA LEU A 262 -6.15 8.67 -20.66
C LEU A 262 -7.65 9.02 -20.69
N ALA A 263 -8.34 8.95 -19.53
CA ALA A 263 -9.78 9.12 -19.38
C ALA A 263 -10.62 8.10 -20.18
N ILE A 264 -10.22 6.82 -20.10
CA ILE A 264 -10.92 5.70 -20.74
C ILE A 264 -11.95 5.13 -19.75
N GLU A 265 -13.23 5.15 -20.13
CA GLU A 265 -14.33 4.68 -19.28
C GLU A 265 -14.45 3.15 -19.24
N ASP A 266 -14.42 2.51 -20.42
CA ASP A 266 -14.60 1.06 -20.59
C ASP A 266 -13.38 0.47 -21.31
N LEU A 267 -12.71 -0.50 -20.68
CA LEU A 267 -11.57 -1.20 -21.27
C LEU A 267 -11.64 -2.70 -21.02
N GLN A 268 -11.60 -3.47 -22.12
CA GLN A 268 -11.48 -4.92 -22.10
C GLN A 268 -10.03 -5.33 -22.36
N VAL A 269 -9.62 -6.42 -21.70
CA VAL A 269 -8.28 -6.99 -21.84
C VAL A 269 -8.33 -8.49 -22.08
N GLU A 270 -7.32 -8.97 -22.79
CA GLU A 270 -6.92 -10.37 -22.86
C GLU A 270 -5.72 -10.56 -21.95
N ALA A 271 -5.76 -11.51 -21.02
CA ALA A 271 -4.70 -11.74 -20.06
C ALA A 271 -4.39 -13.22 -19.92
N ASP A 272 -3.12 -13.58 -19.74
CA ASP A 272 -2.74 -14.92 -19.32
C ASP A 272 -1.65 -14.88 -18.24
N PHE A 273 -1.90 -15.57 -17.14
CA PHE A 273 -0.99 -15.72 -16.00
C PHE A 273 -0.88 -17.20 -15.62
N PRO A 274 -0.10 -18.01 -16.38
CA PRO A 274 -0.12 -19.47 -16.25
C PRO A 274 0.21 -19.98 -14.84
N ALA A 275 1.26 -19.44 -14.21
CA ALA A 275 1.68 -19.83 -12.87
C ALA A 275 0.62 -19.51 -11.82
N TYR A 276 0.04 -18.30 -11.89
CA TYR A 276 -1.02 -17.85 -10.99
C TYR A 276 -2.30 -18.65 -11.15
N PHE A 277 -2.70 -18.96 -12.40
CA PHE A 277 -3.90 -19.76 -12.65
C PHE A 277 -3.76 -21.21 -12.19
N GLU A 278 -2.58 -21.81 -12.27
CA GLU A 278 -2.36 -23.13 -11.70
C GLU A 278 -2.33 -23.14 -10.16
N GLU A 279 -1.81 -22.10 -9.53
CA GLU A 279 -1.94 -21.94 -8.08
C GLU A 279 -3.41 -21.81 -7.67
N LEU A 280 -4.19 -20.98 -8.38
CA LEU A 280 -5.63 -20.84 -8.14
C LEU A 280 -6.39 -22.15 -8.37
N ARG A 281 -6.01 -22.95 -9.38
CA ARG A 281 -6.60 -24.27 -9.62
C ARG A 281 -6.39 -25.19 -8.41
N LYS A 282 -5.17 -25.22 -7.85
CA LYS A 282 -4.88 -26.02 -6.64
C LYS A 282 -5.71 -25.56 -5.44
N VAL A 283 -5.89 -24.24 -5.26
CA VAL A 283 -6.73 -23.70 -4.18
C VAL A 283 -8.19 -24.13 -4.36
N LEU A 284 -8.74 -24.07 -5.57
CA LEU A 284 -10.12 -24.47 -5.85
C LEU A 284 -10.37 -25.96 -5.57
N VAL A 285 -9.42 -26.84 -5.89
CA VAL A 285 -9.50 -28.27 -5.54
C VAL A 285 -9.52 -28.45 -4.02
N LYS A 286 -8.63 -27.77 -3.28
CA LYS A 286 -8.62 -27.82 -1.82
C LYS A 286 -9.93 -27.32 -1.19
N VAL A 287 -10.56 -26.30 -1.76
CA VAL A 287 -11.86 -25.79 -1.28
C VAL A 287 -12.92 -26.87 -1.28
N ASP A 288 -13.01 -27.67 -2.36
CA ASP A 288 -13.96 -28.77 -2.46
C ASP A 288 -13.68 -29.88 -1.42
N GLU A 289 -12.41 -30.26 -1.27
CA GLU A 289 -11.95 -31.21 -0.26
C GLU A 289 -12.31 -30.75 1.17
N HIS A 290 -11.98 -29.49 1.52
CA HIS A 290 -12.28 -28.93 2.84
C HIS A 290 -13.79 -28.81 3.09
N HIS A 291 -14.59 -28.52 2.06
CA HIS A 291 -16.05 -28.52 2.16
C HIS A 291 -16.59 -29.90 2.49
N ALA A 292 -16.13 -30.94 1.80
CA ALA A 292 -16.54 -32.32 2.06
C ALA A 292 -16.16 -32.78 3.48
N VAL A 293 -14.93 -32.49 3.93
CA VAL A 293 -14.47 -32.81 5.30
C VAL A 293 -15.29 -32.05 6.33
N ASN A 294 -15.58 -30.77 6.12
CA ASN A 294 -16.39 -29.97 7.05
C ASN A 294 -17.81 -30.51 7.19
N GLN A 295 -18.44 -30.93 6.08
CA GLN A 295 -19.77 -31.52 6.08
C GLN A 295 -19.80 -32.82 6.90
N ARG A 296 -18.80 -33.69 6.68
CA ARG A 296 -18.65 -34.94 7.44
C ARG A 296 -18.46 -34.69 8.94
N LEU A 297 -17.50 -33.83 9.32
CA LEU A 297 -17.26 -33.50 10.73
C LEU A 297 -18.50 -32.88 11.40
N THR A 298 -19.29 -32.11 10.66
CA THR A 298 -20.54 -31.53 11.18
C THR A 298 -21.60 -32.60 11.45
N ALA A 299 -21.71 -33.61 10.58
CA ALA A 299 -22.60 -34.74 10.78
C ALA A 299 -22.16 -35.61 11.98
N ASP A 300 -20.87 -35.97 12.05
CA ASP A 300 -20.32 -36.78 13.14
C ASP A 300 -20.53 -36.09 14.49
N MET A 301 -20.23 -34.79 14.59
CA MET A 301 -20.44 -34.02 15.81
C MET A 301 -21.91 -33.93 16.23
N ALA A 302 -22.85 -33.88 15.28
CA ALA A 302 -24.28 -33.88 15.58
C ALA A 302 -24.74 -35.24 16.13
N GLU A 303 -24.21 -36.34 15.59
CA GLU A 303 -24.45 -37.70 16.10
C GLU A 303 -23.90 -37.85 17.53
N HIS A 304 -22.64 -37.45 17.78
CA HIS A 304 -22.05 -37.46 19.13
C HIS A 304 -22.85 -36.59 20.11
N SER A 305 -23.36 -35.43 19.68
CA SER A 305 -24.19 -34.56 20.52
C SER A 305 -25.52 -35.22 20.89
N ASN A 306 -26.14 -35.96 19.96
CA ASN A 306 -27.36 -36.72 20.23
C ASN A 306 -27.09 -37.90 21.19
N LEU A 307 -25.96 -38.58 21.02
CA LEU A 307 -25.52 -39.66 21.91
C LEU A 307 -25.29 -39.15 23.33
N ILE A 308 -24.59 -38.02 23.49
CA ILE A 308 -24.38 -37.37 24.80
C ILE A 308 -25.71 -37.06 25.47
N ARG A 309 -26.69 -36.50 24.75
CA ARG A 309 -28.03 -36.20 25.30
C ARG A 309 -28.72 -37.48 25.79
N SER A 310 -28.68 -38.56 25.02
CA SER A 310 -29.26 -39.86 25.39
C SER A 310 -28.59 -40.43 26.64
N MET A 311 -27.26 -40.41 26.70
CA MET A 311 -26.49 -40.93 27.83
C MET A 311 -26.67 -40.12 29.10
N LEU A 312 -26.87 -38.81 28.98
CA LEU A 312 -27.25 -37.94 30.11
C LEU A 312 -28.58 -38.37 30.74
N VAL A 313 -29.59 -38.67 29.92
CA VAL A 313 -30.89 -39.16 30.40
C VAL A 313 -30.73 -40.52 31.10
N GLN A 314 -29.95 -41.43 30.52
CA GLN A 314 -29.70 -42.75 31.12
C GLN A 314 -28.89 -42.67 32.42
N ALA A 315 -27.92 -41.76 32.50
CA ALA A 315 -27.13 -41.52 33.71
C ALA A 315 -28.00 -40.96 34.84
N GLU A 316 -28.94 -40.07 34.51
CA GLU A 316 -29.88 -39.49 35.46
C GLU A 316 -30.91 -40.51 35.93
N ASP A 317 -31.43 -41.38 35.06
CA ASP A 317 -32.33 -42.47 35.43
C ASP A 317 -31.65 -43.46 36.41
N ALA A 318 -30.41 -43.88 36.10
CA ALA A 318 -29.63 -44.72 37.01
C ALA A 318 -29.37 -44.04 38.37
N ARG A 319 -29.16 -42.73 38.37
CA ARG A 319 -29.00 -41.93 39.61
C ARG A 319 -30.29 -41.91 40.43
N LEU A 320 -31.45 -41.74 39.79
CA LEU A 320 -32.76 -41.73 40.45
C LEU A 320 -33.11 -43.11 41.05
N LEU A 321 -32.73 -44.20 40.39
CA LEU A 321 -32.93 -45.58 40.84
C LEU A 321 -31.91 -46.04 41.91
N GLY A 322 -30.91 -45.21 42.23
CA GLY A 322 -29.85 -45.53 43.19
C GLY A 322 -28.78 -46.50 42.67
N ASP A 323 -28.76 -46.79 41.36
CA ASP A 323 -27.78 -47.68 40.73
C ASP A 323 -26.46 -46.93 40.42
N MET A 324 -25.63 -46.84 41.47
CA MET A 324 -24.34 -46.14 41.41
C MET A 324 -23.32 -46.81 40.48
N LYS A 325 -23.49 -48.09 40.15
CA LYS A 325 -22.56 -48.80 39.26
C LYS A 325 -22.80 -48.38 37.82
N ASN A 326 -24.06 -48.43 37.37
CA ASN A 326 -24.42 -48.02 36.03
C ASN A 326 -24.25 -46.51 35.83
N MET A 327 -24.54 -45.69 36.85
CA MET A 327 -24.26 -44.25 36.82
C MET A 327 -22.78 -43.97 36.51
N LYS A 328 -21.83 -44.61 37.21
CA LYS A 328 -20.38 -44.41 36.98
C LYS A 328 -19.94 -44.84 35.58
N ILE A 329 -20.49 -45.94 35.05
CA ILE A 329 -20.21 -46.39 33.68
C ILE A 329 -20.65 -45.32 32.68
N ARG A 330 -21.87 -44.79 32.81
CA ARG A 330 -22.39 -43.75 31.91
C ARG A 330 -21.58 -42.45 31.98
N TYR A 331 -21.13 -42.03 33.16
CA TYR A 331 -20.26 -40.85 33.28
C TYR A 331 -18.87 -41.07 32.67
N SER A 332 -18.31 -42.29 32.76
CA SER A 332 -17.05 -42.62 32.08
C SER A 332 -17.20 -42.55 30.57
N GLU A 333 -18.27 -43.13 30.02
CA GLU A 333 -18.56 -43.07 28.59
C GLU A 333 -18.81 -41.63 28.10
N LEU A 334 -19.52 -40.81 28.89
CA LEU A 334 -19.70 -39.38 28.63
C LEU A 334 -18.37 -38.62 28.62
N TYR A 335 -17.44 -38.95 29.52
CA TYR A 335 -16.13 -38.34 29.58
C TYR A 335 -15.30 -38.65 28.32
N ASP A 336 -15.30 -39.90 27.87
CA ASP A 336 -14.62 -40.30 26.63
C ASP A 336 -15.25 -39.63 25.41
N LEU A 337 -16.59 -39.61 25.30
CA LEU A 337 -17.29 -38.90 24.22
C LEU A 337 -17.00 -37.40 24.21
N ASN A 338 -16.92 -36.76 25.37
CA ASN A 338 -16.59 -35.35 25.46
C ASN A 338 -15.15 -35.07 25.02
N ARG A 339 -14.19 -35.93 25.38
CA ARG A 339 -12.80 -35.83 24.91
C ARG A 339 -12.73 -35.95 23.39
N ASP A 340 -13.45 -36.91 22.82
CA ASP A 340 -13.47 -37.12 21.37
C ASP A 340 -14.15 -35.97 20.64
N LEU A 341 -15.25 -35.42 21.17
CA LEU A 341 -15.93 -34.24 20.63
C LEU A 341 -15.02 -33.01 20.63
N ILE A 342 -14.24 -32.78 21.70
CA ILE A 342 -13.27 -31.68 21.77
C ILE A 342 -12.18 -31.85 20.70
N ASN A 343 -11.70 -33.06 20.48
CA ASN A 343 -10.70 -33.34 19.44
C ASN A 343 -11.27 -33.08 18.04
N GLN A 344 -12.47 -33.60 17.75
CA GLN A 344 -13.16 -33.34 16.48
C GLN A 344 -13.44 -31.84 16.27
N TYR A 345 -13.83 -31.12 17.33
CA TYR A 345 -14.05 -29.68 17.27
C TYR A 345 -12.79 -28.92 16.89
N LYS A 346 -11.63 -29.26 17.48
CA LYS A 346 -10.33 -28.65 17.10
C LYS A 346 -10.00 -28.90 15.63
N ILE A 347 -10.18 -30.14 15.16
CA ILE A 347 -9.96 -30.48 13.74
C ILE A 347 -10.90 -29.67 12.84
N ARG A 348 -12.18 -29.54 13.22
CA ARG A 348 -13.16 -28.73 12.48
C ARG A 348 -12.76 -27.26 12.42
N CYS A 349 -12.33 -26.67 13.53
CA CYS A 349 -11.88 -25.28 13.58
C CYS A 349 -10.68 -25.02 12.67
N ASN A 350 -9.71 -25.94 12.66
CA ASN A 350 -8.54 -25.84 11.77
C ASN A 350 -8.97 -25.94 10.31
N ASN A 351 -9.74 -26.97 9.95
CA ASN A 351 -10.27 -27.15 8.59
C ASN A 351 -11.11 -25.95 8.14
N HIS A 352 -11.93 -25.39 9.03
CA HIS A 352 -12.74 -24.21 8.73
C HIS A 352 -11.88 -22.95 8.51
N THR A 353 -10.81 -22.77 9.29
CA THR A 353 -9.86 -21.66 9.14
C THR A 353 -9.14 -21.74 7.79
N GLU A 354 -8.67 -22.94 7.40
CA GLU A 354 -8.05 -23.17 6.09
C GLU A 354 -9.04 -22.94 4.95
N LEU A 355 -10.28 -23.42 5.08
CA LEU A 355 -11.34 -23.16 4.12
C LEU A 355 -11.60 -21.66 3.93
N LEU A 356 -11.70 -20.88 5.02
CA LEU A 356 -11.89 -19.42 4.94
C LEU A 356 -10.72 -18.72 4.25
N ASN A 357 -9.48 -19.14 4.52
CA ASN A 357 -8.30 -18.61 3.86
C ASN A 357 -8.31 -18.90 2.35
N ASN A 358 -8.67 -20.12 1.95
CA ASN A 358 -8.78 -20.52 0.55
C ASN A 358 -9.92 -19.75 -0.16
N LEU A 359 -11.08 -19.60 0.48
CA LEU A 359 -12.18 -18.79 -0.06
C LEU A 359 -11.80 -17.30 -0.19
N LYS A 360 -11.00 -16.77 0.72
CA LYS A 360 -10.46 -15.41 0.61
C LYS A 360 -9.52 -15.29 -0.59
N ALA A 361 -8.64 -16.26 -0.81
CA ALA A 361 -7.74 -16.29 -1.98
C ALA A 361 -8.52 -16.36 -3.30
N VAL A 362 -9.56 -17.21 -3.37
CA VAL A 362 -10.45 -17.28 -4.55
C VAL A 362 -11.16 -15.96 -4.80
N ASN A 363 -11.73 -15.33 -3.76
CA ASN A 363 -12.37 -14.02 -3.90
C ASN A 363 -11.38 -12.94 -4.36
N GLN A 364 -10.16 -12.95 -3.82
CA GLN A 364 -9.10 -12.03 -4.23
C GLN A 364 -8.71 -12.25 -5.70
N ALA A 365 -8.66 -13.50 -6.17
CA ALA A 365 -8.41 -13.80 -7.59
C ALA A 365 -9.50 -13.24 -8.51
N ILE A 366 -10.78 -13.33 -8.12
CA ILE A 366 -11.89 -12.71 -8.86
C ILE A 366 -11.72 -11.19 -8.91
N GLN A 367 -11.37 -10.56 -7.78
CA GLN A 367 -11.15 -9.11 -7.73
C GLN A 367 -9.95 -8.69 -8.59
N ARG A 368 -8.85 -9.44 -8.58
CA ARG A 368 -7.67 -9.22 -9.44
C ARG A 368 -8.03 -9.31 -10.92
N ALA A 369 -8.73 -10.37 -11.34
CA ALA A 369 -9.19 -10.53 -12.71
C ALA A 369 -10.14 -9.40 -13.16
N GLY A 370 -10.97 -8.89 -12.25
CA GLY A 370 -11.79 -7.70 -12.48
C GLY A 370 -10.99 -6.41 -12.56
N ARG A 371 -9.96 -6.23 -11.71
CA ARG A 371 -9.08 -5.04 -11.68
C ARG A 371 -8.21 -4.91 -12.93
N LEU A 372 -7.98 -5.98 -13.68
CA LEU A 372 -7.35 -5.90 -15.00
C LEU A 372 -8.21 -5.17 -16.05
N ARG A 373 -9.48 -4.84 -15.74
CA ARG A 373 -10.45 -4.24 -16.66
C ARG A 373 -11.04 -2.96 -16.08
N VAL A 374 -11.54 -2.08 -16.94
CA VAL A 374 -12.07 -0.76 -16.54
C VAL A 374 -13.52 -0.66 -16.97
N GLY A 375 -14.37 -0.07 -16.13
CA GLY A 375 -15.79 0.17 -16.44
C GLY A 375 -16.68 -1.07 -16.41
N LYS A 376 -17.59 -1.20 -17.39
CA LYS A 376 -18.57 -2.29 -17.48
C LYS A 376 -17.94 -3.69 -17.56
N PRO A 377 -16.87 -3.94 -18.35
CA PRO A 377 -16.23 -5.25 -18.42
C PRO A 377 -15.76 -5.80 -17.07
N LYS A 378 -15.31 -4.93 -16.14
CA LYS A 378 -14.94 -5.34 -14.78
C LYS A 378 -16.12 -5.98 -14.04
N THR A 379 -17.29 -5.35 -14.09
CA THR A 379 -18.49 -5.85 -13.40
C THR A 379 -18.97 -7.17 -14.01
N GLN A 380 -18.94 -7.27 -15.34
CA GLN A 380 -19.33 -8.48 -16.09
C GLN A 380 -18.45 -9.68 -15.73
N VAL A 381 -17.13 -9.49 -15.66
CA VAL A 381 -16.19 -10.56 -15.27
C VAL A 381 -16.44 -10.99 -13.83
N ILE A 382 -16.65 -10.06 -12.90
CA ILE A 382 -16.92 -10.41 -11.50
C ILE A 382 -18.20 -11.23 -11.36
N SER A 383 -19.29 -10.85 -12.05
CA SER A 383 -20.53 -11.64 -12.02
C SER A 383 -20.34 -13.01 -12.67
N ALA A 384 -19.73 -13.07 -13.86
CA ALA A 384 -19.53 -14.31 -14.59
C ALA A 384 -18.60 -15.29 -13.85
N CYS A 385 -17.56 -14.79 -13.17
CA CYS A 385 -16.69 -15.60 -12.33
C CYS A 385 -17.46 -16.19 -11.13
N ARG A 386 -18.34 -15.42 -10.49
CA ARG A 386 -19.17 -15.92 -9.38
C ARG A 386 -20.14 -16.98 -9.86
N ASP A 387 -20.75 -16.81 -11.02
CA ASP A 387 -21.67 -17.80 -11.59
C ASP A 387 -20.93 -19.08 -12.02
N ALA A 388 -19.73 -18.97 -12.60
CA ALA A 388 -18.89 -20.12 -12.95
C ALA A 388 -18.47 -20.95 -11.71
N ILE A 389 -18.16 -20.28 -10.60
CA ILE A 389 -17.86 -20.92 -9.31
C ILE A 389 -19.11 -21.63 -8.76
N ARG A 390 -20.28 -20.99 -8.81
CA ARG A 390 -21.55 -21.63 -8.39
C ARG A 390 -21.88 -22.88 -9.21
N SER A 391 -21.55 -22.88 -10.50
CA SER A 391 -21.75 -24.04 -11.38
C SER A 391 -20.60 -25.06 -11.35
N ASN A 392 -19.59 -24.90 -10.48
CA ASN A 392 -18.38 -25.74 -10.41
C ASN A 392 -17.68 -25.93 -11.77
N ASN A 393 -17.69 -24.91 -12.64
CA ASN A 393 -17.12 -24.98 -13.99
C ASN A 393 -15.80 -24.20 -14.05
N PHE A 394 -14.73 -24.82 -13.56
CA PHE A 394 -13.41 -24.18 -13.46
C PHE A 394 -12.82 -23.81 -14.82
N ASN A 395 -13.03 -24.61 -15.86
CA ASN A 395 -12.52 -24.30 -17.20
C ASN A 395 -13.14 -23.02 -17.75
N THR A 396 -14.45 -22.83 -17.53
CA THR A 396 -15.15 -21.60 -17.92
C THR A 396 -14.69 -20.41 -17.08
N LEU A 397 -14.45 -20.61 -15.77
CA LEU A 397 -13.88 -19.59 -14.88
C LEU A 397 -12.55 -19.04 -15.40
N PHE A 398 -11.58 -19.92 -15.71
CA PHE A 398 -10.27 -19.49 -16.22
C PHE A 398 -10.39 -18.81 -17.59
N ARG A 399 -11.27 -19.29 -18.48
CA ARG A 399 -11.53 -18.64 -19.77
C ARG A 399 -12.08 -17.23 -19.59
N ILE A 400 -13.05 -17.04 -18.68
CA ILE A 400 -13.60 -15.72 -18.36
C ILE A 400 -12.51 -14.81 -17.78
N MET A 401 -11.64 -15.31 -16.89
CA MET A 401 -10.55 -14.49 -16.35
C MET A 401 -9.58 -14.02 -17.44
N ARG A 402 -9.29 -14.91 -18.41
CA ARG A 402 -8.39 -14.63 -19.54
C ARG A 402 -8.97 -13.64 -20.54
N VAL A 403 -10.12 -13.93 -21.13
CA VAL A 403 -10.67 -13.18 -22.29
C VAL A 403 -11.87 -12.31 -21.93
N GLY A 404 -12.48 -12.54 -20.76
CA GLY A 404 -13.63 -11.79 -20.25
C GLY A 404 -14.99 -12.18 -20.82
N THR A 405 -15.05 -13.17 -21.73
CA THR A 405 -16.31 -13.72 -22.26
C THR A 405 -16.51 -15.18 -21.83
N ALA A 406 -17.77 -15.52 -21.52
CA ALA A 406 -18.20 -16.89 -21.24
C ALA A 406 -18.68 -17.63 -22.50
N SER A 407 -18.71 -16.96 -23.66
CA SER A 407 -19.24 -17.47 -24.93
C SER A 407 -18.13 -17.53 -25.97
N SER A 408 -18.18 -18.57 -26.80
CA SER A 408 -17.24 -18.84 -27.90
C SER A 408 -17.28 -17.81 -29.00
#